data_AF-A0A0A2WI37-F1
#
_entry.id   AF-A0A0A2WI37-F1
#
_cell.length_a   1.000
_cell.length_b   1.000
_cell.length_c   1.000
_cell.angle_alpha   90.00
_cell.angle_beta   90.00
_cell.angle_gamma   90.00
#
_symmetry.space_group_name_H-M   'P 1'
#
loop_
_entity.id
_entity.type
_entity.pdbx_description
1 polymer ?
#
loop_
_entity_poly.entity_id
_entity_poly.type
_entity_poly.pdbx_seq_one_letter_code
_entity_poly.pdbx_strand_id
1 'polypeptide(L)'
;MQGMLRCALVAAVLLACVGTASADELRVLGATLQLPFAYQRVHATQRSSHYAAMRTSESLEIAILDGPAQGQHLYVVADYWSDEDVDMGKLRTALRTQADEDRKRPGVREIAQVRIGGYDFWYMDGRVKNTNAQWPENMGATGEVGGGLLSVDFFAKDAAPLTPALAEALKSLAIDFDPLMRAKSRFGQEAEQMVQGTVIDTPLGRIELGKGAIARMVSSGVQYDGNGAAIGRERGFVARREGFWRPSFPTGLNFGCMSDDDARYKRLMSLYDDDDSVSIKERTIATGAPAPVPFLGGTGVLVRGKGPENYSRATILRTALRKDGTVYYATITRDGGTNIESDVNEWLETAAPQCRMDPVVAPAPGAPPAPKPAAGDDAAPRVSTR
;
A
#
# COMPACT_ATOMS: atom_id res chain seq x y z
N MET A 1 -17.48 -45.31 -56.53
CA MET A 1 -17.65 -43.90 -56.15
C MET A 1 -17.86 -43.77 -54.64
N GLN A 2 -16.83 -44.07 -53.82
CA GLN A 2 -16.88 -44.05 -52.35
C GLN A 2 -15.56 -43.46 -51.80
N GLY A 3 -15.24 -42.23 -52.19
CA GLY A 3 -13.91 -41.65 -51.91
C GLY A 3 -13.87 -40.15 -51.65
N MET A 4 -15.00 -39.51 -51.32
CA MET A 4 -15.04 -38.04 -51.14
C MET A 4 -15.86 -37.57 -49.94
N LEU A 5 -16.05 -38.40 -48.91
CA LEU A 5 -16.82 -38.00 -47.71
C LEU A 5 -16.02 -38.09 -46.39
N ARG A 6 -14.69 -38.09 -46.44
CA ARG A 6 -13.83 -38.14 -45.24
C ARG A 6 -12.97 -36.90 -44.99
N CYS A 7 -12.93 -35.94 -45.91
CA CYS A 7 -12.14 -34.70 -45.71
C CYS A 7 -12.91 -33.55 -45.03
N ALA A 8 -14.25 -33.64 -44.88
CA ALA A 8 -15.04 -32.56 -44.28
C ALA A 8 -15.17 -32.66 -42.75
N LEU A 9 -14.84 -33.80 -42.13
CA LEU A 9 -15.05 -34.01 -40.69
C LEU A 9 -13.82 -33.79 -39.81
N VAL A 10 -12.62 -33.68 -40.41
CA VAL A 10 -11.37 -33.43 -39.66
C VAL A 10 -11.04 -31.94 -39.54
N ALA A 11 -11.61 -31.10 -40.42
CA ALA A 11 -11.44 -29.64 -40.38
C ALA A 11 -12.32 -28.95 -39.32
N ALA A 12 -13.35 -29.61 -38.79
CA ALA A 12 -14.29 -29.05 -37.82
C ALA A 12 -13.88 -29.26 -36.34
N VAL A 13 -12.84 -30.06 -36.07
CA VAL A 13 -12.34 -30.33 -34.70
C VAL A 13 -11.07 -29.52 -34.37
N LEU A 14 -10.45 -28.88 -35.37
CA LEU A 14 -9.25 -28.05 -35.19
C LEU A 14 -9.53 -26.54 -35.00
N LEU A 15 -10.81 -26.13 -34.93
CA LEU A 15 -11.22 -24.72 -34.71
C LEU A 15 -11.90 -24.46 -33.36
N ALA A 16 -11.74 -25.37 -32.38
CA ALA A 16 -12.27 -25.21 -31.02
C ALA A 16 -11.20 -25.19 -29.93
N CYS A 17 -9.92 -24.98 -30.28
CA CYS A 17 -8.94 -24.47 -29.32
C CYS A 17 -9.07 -22.93 -29.26
N VAL A 18 -10.25 -22.45 -28.88
CA VAL A 18 -10.33 -21.14 -28.24
C VAL A 18 -9.51 -21.33 -26.98
N GLY A 19 -8.32 -20.74 -26.95
CA GLY A 19 -7.44 -20.79 -25.79
C GLY A 19 -8.28 -20.43 -24.57
N THR A 20 -8.47 -21.39 -23.68
CA THR A 20 -8.90 -21.09 -22.33
C THR A 20 -7.79 -20.19 -21.78
N ALA A 21 -8.01 -18.88 -21.83
CA ALA A 21 -7.21 -17.93 -21.07
C ALA A 21 -7.13 -18.52 -19.66
N SER A 22 -5.93 -18.77 -19.16
CA SER A 22 -5.78 -19.29 -17.81
C SER A 22 -6.33 -18.20 -16.89
N ALA A 23 -7.49 -18.46 -16.30
CA ALA A 23 -8.02 -17.58 -15.30
C ALA A 23 -7.11 -17.71 -14.07
N ASP A 24 -6.29 -16.69 -13.83
CA ASP A 24 -5.44 -16.66 -12.65
C ASP A 24 -6.21 -16.04 -11.49
N GLU A 25 -6.09 -16.66 -10.33
CA GLU A 25 -6.73 -16.17 -9.11
C GLU A 25 -5.91 -15.01 -8.52
N LEU A 26 -6.55 -13.85 -8.39
CA LEU A 26 -6.03 -12.71 -7.64
C LEU A 26 -6.67 -12.70 -6.26
N ARG A 27 -5.84 -12.81 -5.23
CA ARG A 27 -6.23 -12.60 -3.82
C ARG A 27 -5.68 -11.27 -3.34
N VAL A 28 -6.57 -10.44 -2.82
CA VAL A 28 -6.29 -9.17 -2.15
C VAL A 28 -7.11 -9.11 -0.85
N LEU A 29 -6.89 -8.08 -0.03
CA LEU A 29 -7.59 -7.87 1.23
C LEU A 29 -9.09 -8.19 1.16
N GLY A 30 -9.47 -9.34 1.73
CA GLY A 30 -10.85 -9.79 1.84
C GLY A 30 -11.58 -10.05 0.52
N ALA A 31 -10.87 -10.13 -0.60
CA ALA A 31 -11.46 -10.36 -1.91
C ALA A 31 -10.62 -11.32 -2.76
N THR A 32 -11.31 -12.22 -3.47
CA THR A 32 -10.72 -13.14 -4.44
C THR A 32 -11.42 -12.95 -5.78
N LEU A 33 -10.63 -12.79 -6.84
CA LEU A 33 -11.11 -12.55 -8.20
C LEU A 33 -10.46 -13.53 -9.17
N GLN A 34 -11.22 -14.00 -10.15
CA GLN A 34 -10.67 -14.76 -11.28
C GLN A 34 -10.36 -13.77 -12.39
N LEU A 35 -9.08 -13.48 -12.62
CA LEU A 35 -8.67 -12.55 -13.66
C LEU A 35 -8.82 -13.20 -15.05
N PRO A 36 -9.23 -12.44 -16.08
CA PRO A 36 -9.40 -12.99 -17.42
C PRO A 36 -8.06 -13.12 -18.21
N PHE A 37 -6.93 -13.03 -17.52
CA PHE A 37 -5.57 -13.05 -18.06
C PHE A 37 -4.59 -13.58 -17.00
N ALA A 38 -3.46 -14.10 -17.45
CA ALA A 38 -2.33 -14.46 -16.62
C ALA A 38 -1.59 -13.21 -16.14
N TYR A 39 -1.06 -13.24 -14.91
CA TYR A 39 -0.35 -12.10 -14.35
C TYR A 39 0.89 -12.47 -13.54
N GLN A 40 1.81 -11.52 -13.42
CA GLN A 40 2.93 -11.56 -12.48
C GLN A 40 2.79 -10.42 -11.48
N ARG A 41 2.95 -10.71 -10.18
CA ARG A 41 3.09 -9.67 -9.16
C ARG A 41 4.43 -8.97 -9.33
N VAL A 42 4.42 -7.66 -9.39
CA VAL A 42 5.62 -6.82 -9.44
C VAL A 42 5.95 -6.32 -8.04
N HIS A 43 4.92 -5.88 -7.31
CA HIS A 43 5.06 -5.29 -6.00
C HIS A 43 3.74 -5.41 -5.22
N ALA A 44 3.82 -5.48 -3.90
CA ALA A 44 2.66 -5.32 -3.03
C ALA A 44 2.98 -4.45 -1.81
N THR A 45 1.99 -3.70 -1.34
CA THR A 45 2.04 -2.96 -0.09
C THR A 45 0.82 -3.31 0.75
N GLN A 46 1.03 -3.68 1.99
CA GLN A 46 -0.03 -3.87 2.98
C GLN A 46 0.10 -2.78 4.04
N ARG A 47 -0.99 -2.10 4.36
CA ARG A 47 -1.00 -1.04 5.36
C ARG A 47 -2.23 -1.14 6.24
N SER A 48 -2.07 -0.81 7.50
CA SER A 48 -3.14 -0.65 8.47
C SER A 48 -2.96 0.66 9.21
N SER A 49 -4.05 1.34 9.50
CA SER A 49 -4.02 2.63 10.19
C SER A 49 -5.27 2.86 11.02
N HIS A 50 -5.11 3.61 12.10
CA HIS A 50 -6.19 3.98 13.01
C HIS A 50 -6.06 5.46 13.37
N TYR A 51 -6.69 6.30 12.53
CA TYR A 51 -6.77 7.74 12.75
C TYR A 51 -8.14 8.09 13.35
N ALA A 52 -9.10 8.46 12.50
CA ALA A 52 -10.51 8.62 12.88
C ALA A 52 -11.23 7.27 12.83
N ALA A 53 -10.98 6.49 11.79
CA ALA A 53 -11.48 5.13 11.60
C ALA A 53 -10.32 4.14 11.39
N MET A 54 -10.60 2.84 11.56
CA MET A 54 -9.67 1.78 11.18
C MET A 54 -9.71 1.61 9.67
N ARG A 55 -8.56 1.74 9.02
CA ARG A 55 -8.38 1.44 7.60
C ARG A 55 -7.29 0.40 7.44
N THR A 56 -7.59 -0.67 6.73
CA THR A 56 -6.59 -1.61 6.21
C THR A 56 -6.64 -1.58 4.71
N SER A 57 -5.48 -1.57 4.06
CA SER A 57 -5.35 -1.49 2.62
C SER A 57 -4.31 -2.49 2.13
N GLU A 58 -4.57 -3.10 0.99
CA GLU A 58 -3.57 -3.83 0.23
C GLU A 58 -3.53 -3.26 -1.18
N SER A 59 -2.34 -2.87 -1.64
CA SER A 59 -2.14 -2.47 -3.02
C SER A 59 -1.13 -3.36 -3.72
N LEU A 60 -1.36 -3.66 -4.99
CA LEU A 60 -0.53 -4.52 -5.79
C LEU A 60 -0.28 -3.86 -7.15
N GLU A 61 0.94 -3.98 -7.64
CA GLU A 61 1.23 -3.78 -9.05
C GLU A 61 1.38 -5.15 -9.71
N ILE A 62 0.62 -5.39 -10.78
CA ILE A 62 0.65 -6.62 -11.55
C ILE A 62 1.00 -6.32 -13.01
N ALA A 63 1.83 -7.15 -13.61
CA ALA A 63 2.12 -7.15 -15.04
C ALA A 63 1.27 -8.21 -15.74
N ILE A 64 0.60 -7.82 -16.83
CA ILE A 64 -0.22 -8.74 -17.64
C ILE A 64 0.69 -9.57 -18.54
N LEU A 65 0.56 -10.90 -18.47
CA LEU A 65 1.45 -11.83 -19.16
C LEU A 65 0.91 -12.31 -20.50
N ASP A 66 -0.40 -12.19 -20.75
CA ASP A 66 -1.05 -12.65 -21.98
C ASP A 66 -2.20 -11.74 -22.42
N GLY A 67 -2.76 -12.04 -23.61
CA GLY A 67 -3.87 -11.30 -24.19
C GLY A 67 -3.51 -9.94 -24.80
N PRO A 68 -4.53 -9.15 -25.22
CA PRO A 68 -4.32 -7.90 -25.96
C PRO A 68 -3.58 -6.80 -25.17
N ALA A 69 -3.58 -6.89 -23.84
CA ALA A 69 -2.93 -5.94 -22.94
C ALA A 69 -1.61 -6.48 -22.36
N GLN A 70 -1.04 -7.54 -22.96
CA GLN A 70 0.25 -8.11 -22.54
C GLN A 70 1.34 -7.04 -22.42
N GLY A 71 2.12 -7.10 -21.34
CA GLY A 71 3.20 -6.15 -21.03
C GLY A 71 2.72 -4.85 -20.38
N GLN A 72 1.41 -4.65 -20.24
CA GLN A 72 0.87 -3.53 -19.47
C GLN A 72 0.82 -3.84 -17.98
N HIS A 73 0.74 -2.78 -17.17
CA HIS A 73 0.69 -2.86 -15.72
C HIS A 73 -0.67 -2.37 -15.22
N LEU A 74 -1.22 -3.10 -14.25
CA LEU A 74 -2.39 -2.71 -13.49
C LEU A 74 -1.99 -2.48 -12.03
N TYR A 75 -2.54 -1.42 -11.45
CA TYR A 75 -2.42 -1.16 -10.02
C TYR A 75 -3.75 -1.50 -9.34
N VAL A 76 -3.74 -2.49 -8.48
CA VAL A 76 -4.91 -2.96 -7.74
C VAL A 76 -4.85 -2.40 -6.33
N VAL A 77 -5.95 -1.87 -5.82
CA VAL A 77 -6.09 -1.41 -4.44
C VAL A 77 -7.33 -2.05 -3.84
N ALA A 78 -7.17 -2.74 -2.71
CA ALA A 78 -8.24 -3.18 -1.87
C ALA A 78 -8.18 -2.42 -0.55
N ASP A 79 -9.26 -1.70 -0.22
CA ASP A 79 -9.36 -0.87 0.97
C ASP A 79 -10.53 -1.34 1.82
N TYR A 80 -10.29 -1.54 3.12
CA TYR A 80 -11.33 -1.82 4.09
C TYR A 80 -11.34 -0.76 5.19
N TRP A 81 -12.45 -0.06 5.33
CA TRP A 81 -12.69 0.94 6.35
C TRP A 81 -13.71 0.40 7.36
N SER A 82 -13.37 0.40 8.63
CA SER A 82 -14.28 0.01 9.69
C SER A 82 -14.17 0.99 10.86
N ASP A 83 -15.31 1.32 11.44
CA ASP A 83 -15.41 2.13 12.64
C ASP A 83 -16.67 1.70 13.39
N GLU A 84 -16.57 1.60 14.71
CA GLU A 84 -17.73 1.26 15.55
C GLU A 84 -18.73 2.43 15.61
N ASP A 85 -18.26 3.66 15.37
CA ASP A 85 -19.07 4.87 15.42
C ASP A 85 -19.61 5.30 14.04
N VAL A 86 -19.27 4.59 12.96
CA VAL A 86 -19.80 4.88 11.62
C VAL A 86 -21.24 4.38 11.50
N ASP A 87 -22.16 5.34 11.35
CA ASP A 87 -23.55 5.07 11.00
C ASP A 87 -23.63 4.54 9.56
N MET A 88 -23.84 3.22 9.43
CA MET A 88 -23.94 2.53 8.14
C MET A 88 -25.11 3.03 7.29
N GLY A 89 -26.18 3.57 7.90
CA GLY A 89 -27.27 4.21 7.17
C GLY A 89 -26.81 5.48 6.46
N LYS A 90 -25.99 6.29 7.12
CA LYS A 90 -25.35 7.48 6.51
C LYS A 90 -24.35 7.09 5.46
N LEU A 91 -23.54 6.04 5.70
CA LEU A 91 -22.57 5.56 4.73
C LEU A 91 -23.24 5.08 3.43
N ARG A 92 -24.30 4.27 3.52
CA ARG A 92 -25.06 3.84 2.33
C ARG A 92 -25.65 5.02 1.56
N THR A 93 -26.16 6.03 2.28
CA THR A 93 -26.65 7.26 1.68
C THR A 93 -25.52 8.00 0.96
N ALA A 94 -24.36 8.15 1.59
CA ALA A 94 -23.19 8.78 1.01
C ALA A 94 -22.68 8.05 -0.24
N LEU A 95 -22.61 6.71 -0.23
CA LEU A 95 -22.23 5.91 -1.40
C LEU A 95 -23.19 6.12 -2.56
N ARG A 96 -24.50 6.13 -2.30
CA ARG A 96 -25.50 6.41 -3.33
C ARG A 96 -25.35 7.81 -3.91
N THR A 97 -25.18 8.82 -3.04
CA THR A 97 -24.95 10.20 -3.48
C THR A 97 -23.69 10.31 -4.32
N GLN A 98 -22.60 9.67 -3.87
CA GLN A 98 -21.33 9.63 -4.61
C GLN A 98 -21.51 8.98 -5.99
N ALA A 99 -22.21 7.84 -6.07
CA ALA A 99 -22.52 7.18 -7.33
C ALA A 99 -23.36 8.07 -8.28
N ASP A 100 -24.35 8.80 -7.76
CA ASP A 100 -25.17 9.74 -8.53
C ASP A 100 -24.39 10.98 -9.02
N GLU A 101 -23.38 11.42 -8.26
CA GLU A 101 -22.45 12.46 -8.66
C GLU A 101 -21.47 11.95 -9.72
N ASP A 102 -20.89 10.78 -9.52
CA ASP A 102 -19.94 10.17 -10.44
C ASP A 102 -20.58 9.88 -11.80
N ARG A 103 -21.86 9.50 -11.85
CA ARG A 103 -22.60 9.31 -13.12
C ARG A 103 -22.60 10.53 -14.02
N LYS A 104 -22.48 11.73 -13.43
CA LYS A 104 -22.50 13.00 -14.15
C LYS A 104 -21.10 13.43 -14.58
N ARG A 105 -20.04 12.71 -14.18
CA ARG A 105 -18.66 13.08 -14.45
C ARG A 105 -18.25 12.68 -15.88
N PRO A 106 -17.59 13.58 -16.63
CA PRO A 106 -17.05 13.24 -17.94
C PRO A 106 -16.03 12.10 -17.85
N GLY A 107 -16.15 11.10 -18.72
CA GLY A 107 -15.25 9.96 -18.78
C GLY A 107 -15.65 8.76 -17.90
N VAL A 108 -16.75 8.87 -17.15
CA VAL A 108 -17.41 7.72 -16.52
C VAL A 108 -18.20 6.95 -17.58
N ARG A 109 -17.91 5.65 -17.70
CA ARG A 109 -18.51 4.74 -18.68
C ARG A 109 -19.71 3.99 -18.09
N GLU A 110 -19.57 3.51 -16.86
CA GLU A 110 -20.63 2.74 -16.19
C GLU A 110 -20.64 3.04 -14.68
N ILE A 111 -21.85 3.16 -14.11
CA ILE A 111 -22.08 3.06 -12.66
C ILE A 111 -23.34 2.24 -12.41
N ALA A 112 -23.16 1.08 -11.79
CA ALA A 112 -24.22 0.12 -11.55
C ALA A 112 -24.23 -0.32 -10.08
N GLN A 113 -25.42 -0.57 -9.54
CA GLN A 113 -25.54 -1.31 -8.30
C GLN A 113 -25.51 -2.80 -8.64
N VAL A 114 -24.64 -3.55 -7.99
CA VAL A 114 -24.45 -5.00 -8.20
C VAL A 114 -24.51 -5.73 -6.87
N ARG A 115 -24.89 -7.00 -6.89
CA ARG A 115 -24.97 -7.83 -5.69
C ARG A 115 -23.84 -8.87 -5.69
N ILE A 116 -22.92 -8.74 -4.74
CA ILE A 116 -21.69 -9.55 -4.64
C ILE A 116 -21.71 -10.28 -3.31
N GLY A 117 -21.66 -11.61 -3.33
CA GLY A 117 -21.65 -12.42 -2.10
C GLY A 117 -22.84 -12.19 -1.17
N GLY A 118 -23.96 -11.65 -1.68
CA GLY A 118 -25.15 -11.30 -0.89
C GLY A 118 -25.21 -9.83 -0.41
N TYR A 119 -24.19 -9.02 -0.70
CA TYR A 119 -24.05 -7.62 -0.30
C TYR A 119 -24.25 -6.69 -1.49
N ASP A 120 -24.72 -5.46 -1.21
CA ASP A 120 -24.90 -4.45 -2.24
C ASP A 120 -23.60 -3.66 -2.44
N PHE A 121 -23.12 -3.65 -3.68
CA PHE A 121 -21.94 -2.92 -4.12
C PHE A 121 -22.32 -1.91 -5.20
N TRP A 122 -21.58 -0.82 -5.25
CA TRP A 122 -21.54 0.09 -6.38
C TRP A 122 -20.32 -0.25 -7.23
N TYR A 123 -20.57 -0.70 -8.46
CA TYR A 123 -19.57 -0.84 -9.49
C TYR A 123 -19.41 0.48 -10.25
N MET A 124 -18.17 0.85 -10.55
CA MET A 124 -17.82 2.01 -11.36
C MET A 124 -16.75 1.63 -12.40
N ASP A 125 -16.90 2.14 -13.61
CA ASP A 125 -15.90 2.09 -14.67
C ASP A 125 -15.75 3.48 -15.29
N GLY A 126 -14.52 4.00 -15.34
CA GLY A 126 -14.25 5.27 -15.99
C GLY A 126 -13.03 6.03 -15.50
N ARG A 127 -12.93 7.28 -15.96
CA ARG A 127 -11.90 8.22 -15.53
C ARG A 127 -12.24 8.84 -14.18
N VAL A 128 -11.29 8.80 -13.25
CA VAL A 128 -11.39 9.50 -11.96
C VAL A 128 -10.54 10.77 -12.04
N LYS A 129 -11.15 11.94 -11.78
CA LYS A 129 -10.42 13.22 -11.74
C LYS A 129 -9.94 13.48 -10.31
N ASN A 130 -8.62 13.70 -10.14
CA ASN A 130 -7.81 13.73 -8.89
C ASN A 130 -7.47 12.32 -8.37
N THR A 131 -6.22 11.90 -8.17
CA THR A 131 -5.10 12.64 -7.54
C THR A 131 -3.72 12.08 -7.93
N ASN A 132 -3.61 11.43 -9.10
CA ASN A 132 -2.32 10.99 -9.62
C ASN A 132 -2.42 10.86 -11.14
N ALA A 133 -1.81 11.78 -11.89
CA ALA A 133 -1.78 11.74 -13.36
C ALA A 133 -1.20 10.42 -13.92
N GLN A 134 -0.57 9.62 -13.04
CA GLN A 134 -0.02 8.31 -13.33
C GLN A 134 -1.07 7.26 -13.72
N TRP A 135 -2.31 7.30 -13.19
CA TRP A 135 -3.32 6.27 -13.44
C TRP A 135 -4.72 6.88 -13.64
N PRO A 136 -5.00 7.45 -14.82
CA PRO A 136 -6.22 8.21 -15.08
C PRO A 136 -7.48 7.34 -15.27
N GLU A 137 -7.31 6.04 -15.52
CA GLU A 137 -8.42 5.11 -15.77
C GLU A 137 -8.60 4.19 -14.56
N ASN A 138 -9.85 3.97 -14.15
CA ASN A 138 -10.21 3.14 -13.01
C ASN A 138 -11.41 2.23 -13.34
N MET A 139 -11.42 1.06 -12.74
CA MET A 139 -12.59 0.19 -12.62
C MET A 139 -12.63 -0.38 -11.20
N GLY A 140 -13.74 -0.26 -10.49
CA GLY A 140 -13.80 -0.69 -9.09
C GLY A 140 -15.19 -1.06 -8.61
N ALA A 141 -15.24 -1.74 -7.47
CA ALA A 141 -16.45 -2.10 -6.77
C ALA A 141 -16.32 -1.71 -5.28
N THR A 142 -17.28 -0.96 -4.77
CA THR A 142 -17.31 -0.50 -3.37
C THR A 142 -18.62 -0.86 -2.70
N GLY A 143 -18.60 -1.49 -1.53
CA GLY A 143 -19.78 -1.98 -0.85
C GLY A 143 -19.64 -2.12 0.66
N GLU A 144 -20.77 -2.23 1.35
CA GLU A 144 -20.82 -2.50 2.79
C GLU A 144 -20.64 -4.00 3.04
N VAL A 145 -19.62 -4.35 3.81
CA VAL A 145 -19.27 -5.74 4.16
C VAL A 145 -18.92 -5.81 5.64
N GLY A 146 -19.64 -6.62 6.41
CA GLY A 146 -19.29 -6.90 7.81
C GLY A 146 -19.29 -5.67 8.74
N GLY A 147 -20.08 -4.64 8.45
CA GLY A 147 -20.10 -3.38 9.21
C GLY A 147 -18.99 -2.39 8.84
N GLY A 148 -18.25 -2.66 7.76
CA GLY A 148 -17.29 -1.73 7.17
C GLY A 148 -17.53 -1.50 5.67
N LEU A 149 -16.72 -0.65 5.08
CA LEU A 149 -16.68 -0.38 3.65
C LEU A 149 -15.51 -1.13 3.02
N LEU A 150 -15.80 -2.05 2.10
CA LEU A 150 -14.79 -2.70 1.27
C LEU A 150 -14.83 -2.06 -0.13
N SER A 151 -13.67 -1.62 -0.62
CA SER A 151 -13.48 -1.29 -2.04
C SER A 151 -12.38 -2.16 -2.64
N VAL A 152 -12.57 -2.53 -3.91
CA VAL A 152 -11.55 -3.16 -4.76
C VAL A 152 -11.52 -2.41 -6.07
N ASP A 153 -10.38 -1.80 -6.38
CA ASP A 153 -10.18 -0.85 -7.45
C ASP A 153 -8.97 -1.25 -8.30
N PHE A 154 -9.16 -1.27 -9.62
CA PHE A 154 -8.11 -1.43 -10.61
C PHE A 154 -7.84 -0.08 -11.27
N PHE A 155 -6.57 0.30 -11.32
CA PHE A 155 -6.11 1.53 -11.93
C PHE A 155 -5.14 1.22 -13.07
N ALA A 156 -5.24 2.00 -14.14
CA ALA A 156 -4.46 1.82 -15.35
C ALA A 156 -4.03 3.17 -15.96
N LYS A 157 -2.93 3.14 -16.73
CA LYS A 157 -2.43 4.32 -17.46
C LYS A 157 -3.37 4.71 -18.60
N ASP A 158 -3.97 3.71 -19.22
CA ASP A 158 -4.96 3.83 -20.28
C ASP A 158 -6.05 2.78 -20.09
N ALA A 159 -7.09 2.81 -20.93
CA ALA A 159 -8.29 1.99 -20.74
C ALA A 159 -8.14 0.58 -21.32
N ALA A 160 -7.06 0.26 -22.05
CA ALA A 160 -6.89 -1.01 -22.73
C ALA A 160 -6.95 -2.25 -21.80
N PRO A 161 -6.38 -2.25 -20.58
CA PRO A 161 -6.41 -3.40 -19.70
C PRO A 161 -7.73 -3.50 -18.90
N LEU A 162 -8.56 -2.45 -18.92
CA LEU A 162 -9.85 -2.37 -18.23
C LEU A 162 -10.98 -2.94 -19.10
N THR A 163 -10.93 -4.25 -19.31
CA THR A 163 -11.81 -4.95 -20.26
C THR A 163 -13.20 -5.27 -19.67
N PRO A 164 -14.22 -5.52 -20.51
CA PRO A 164 -15.50 -6.04 -20.05
C PRO A 164 -15.40 -7.38 -19.28
N ALA A 165 -14.42 -8.22 -19.62
CA ALA A 165 -14.19 -9.47 -18.88
C ALA A 165 -13.68 -9.20 -17.45
N LEU A 166 -12.83 -8.18 -17.28
CA LEU A 166 -12.39 -7.73 -15.95
C LEU A 166 -13.56 -7.10 -15.16
N ALA A 167 -14.45 -6.38 -15.84
CA ALA A 167 -15.68 -5.87 -15.24
C ALA A 167 -16.55 -6.98 -14.66
N GLU A 168 -16.78 -8.04 -15.43
CA GLU A 168 -17.55 -9.20 -14.95
C GLU A 168 -16.82 -9.93 -13.81
N ALA A 169 -15.49 -10.03 -13.84
CA ALA A 169 -14.71 -10.58 -12.73
C ALA A 169 -14.87 -9.76 -11.44
N LEU A 170 -14.85 -8.43 -11.52
CA LEU A 170 -15.11 -7.53 -10.39
C LEU A 170 -16.54 -7.68 -9.86
N LYS A 171 -17.54 -7.73 -10.75
CA LYS A 171 -18.95 -7.90 -10.40
C LYS A 171 -19.27 -9.29 -9.82
N SER A 172 -18.32 -10.23 -9.89
CA SER A 172 -18.43 -11.61 -9.37
C SER A 172 -17.38 -11.98 -8.33
N LEU A 173 -16.68 -11.00 -7.73
CA LEU A 173 -15.66 -11.28 -6.72
C LEU A 173 -16.20 -12.08 -5.54
N ALA A 174 -15.37 -12.96 -4.98
CA ALA A 174 -15.66 -13.69 -3.76
C ALA A 174 -15.11 -12.92 -2.55
N ILE A 175 -15.92 -12.79 -1.50
CA ILE A 175 -15.55 -12.06 -0.28
C ILE A 175 -15.01 -13.04 0.76
N ASP A 176 -13.83 -12.76 1.30
CA ASP A 176 -13.25 -13.47 2.44
C ASP A 176 -13.31 -12.57 3.69
N PHE A 177 -14.13 -12.97 4.66
CA PHE A 177 -14.38 -12.17 5.87
C PHE A 177 -13.27 -12.29 6.91
N ASP A 178 -12.56 -13.42 6.95
CA ASP A 178 -11.56 -13.69 7.97
C ASP A 178 -10.45 -12.64 8.05
N PRO A 179 -9.83 -12.18 6.94
CA PRO A 179 -8.83 -11.12 7.00
C PRO A 179 -9.44 -9.77 7.42
N LEU A 180 -10.68 -9.48 7.02
CA LEU A 180 -11.37 -8.22 7.35
C LEU A 180 -11.69 -8.12 8.84
N MET A 181 -12.28 -9.17 9.41
CA MET A 181 -12.69 -9.20 10.82
C MET A 181 -11.50 -9.20 11.79
N ARG A 182 -10.34 -9.72 11.36
CA ARG A 182 -9.11 -9.74 12.18
C ARG A 182 -8.25 -8.49 12.04
N ALA A 183 -8.53 -7.62 11.06
CA ALA A 183 -7.70 -6.46 10.75
C ALA A 183 -7.53 -5.52 11.96
N LYS A 184 -8.64 -5.13 12.60
CA LYS A 184 -8.63 -4.27 13.80
C LYS A 184 -7.86 -4.91 14.95
N SER A 185 -8.13 -6.17 15.26
CA SER A 185 -7.45 -6.88 16.36
C SER A 185 -5.95 -7.04 16.11
N ARG A 186 -5.53 -7.32 14.87
CA ARG A 186 -4.11 -7.45 14.51
C ARG A 186 -3.37 -6.14 14.68
N PHE A 187 -3.96 -5.05 14.18
CA PHE A 187 -3.37 -3.73 14.34
C PHE A 187 -3.30 -3.31 15.81
N GLY A 188 -4.36 -3.58 16.61
CA GLY A 188 -4.35 -3.31 18.05
C GLY A 188 -3.23 -4.05 18.79
N GLN A 189 -3.08 -5.35 18.53
CA GLN A 189 -2.00 -6.16 19.12
C GLN A 189 -0.61 -5.65 18.73
N GLU A 190 -0.41 -5.27 17.46
CA GLU A 190 0.85 -4.67 17.05
C GLU A 190 1.06 -3.31 17.74
N ALA A 191 0.03 -2.45 17.81
CA ALA A 191 0.11 -1.13 18.42
C ALA A 191 0.53 -1.20 19.90
N GLU A 192 -0.03 -2.14 20.66
CA GLU A 192 0.31 -2.40 22.06
C GLU A 192 1.75 -2.91 22.22
N GLN A 193 2.24 -3.72 21.29
CA GLN A 193 3.62 -4.21 21.33
C GLN A 193 4.62 -3.09 21.00
N MET A 194 4.27 -2.20 20.08
CA MET A 194 5.15 -1.14 19.57
C MET A 194 5.20 0.10 20.45
N VAL A 195 4.29 0.24 21.42
CA VAL A 195 4.29 1.36 22.36
C VAL A 195 4.18 0.84 23.78
N GLN A 196 5.25 1.01 24.56
CA GLN A 196 5.34 0.56 25.95
C GLN A 196 5.69 1.75 26.85
N GLY A 197 4.67 2.40 27.41
CA GLY A 197 4.84 3.63 28.19
C GLY A 197 5.38 4.77 27.32
N THR A 198 6.58 5.25 27.64
CA THR A 198 7.27 6.30 26.86
C THR A 198 8.14 5.74 25.73
N VAL A 199 8.23 4.41 25.59
CA VAL A 199 9.09 3.77 24.59
C VAL A 199 8.27 3.44 23.34
N ILE A 200 8.79 3.81 22.18
CA ILE A 200 8.27 3.38 20.88
C ILE A 200 9.28 2.48 20.15
N ASP A 201 8.80 1.38 19.57
CA ASP A 201 9.61 0.46 18.76
C ASP A 201 9.34 0.69 17.27
N THR A 202 10.31 1.30 16.60
CA THR A 202 10.20 1.70 15.20
C THR A 202 10.90 0.69 14.28
N PRO A 203 10.64 0.72 12.97
CA PRO A 203 11.39 -0.08 12.00
C PRO A 203 12.90 0.21 11.97
N LEU A 204 13.34 1.32 12.58
CA LEU A 204 14.74 1.76 12.61
C LEU A 204 15.43 1.41 13.93
N GLY A 205 14.66 1.16 14.99
CA GLY A 205 15.15 0.97 16.34
C GLY A 205 14.19 1.46 17.42
N ARG A 206 14.60 1.30 18.67
CA ARG A 206 13.84 1.68 19.86
C ARG A 206 14.16 3.10 20.28
N ILE A 207 13.12 3.91 20.53
CA ILE A 207 13.24 5.30 20.95
C ILE A 207 12.55 5.45 22.32
N GLU A 208 13.27 5.99 23.30
CA GLU A 208 12.70 6.38 24.58
C GLU A 208 12.30 7.86 24.51
N LEU A 209 11.00 8.14 24.57
CA LEU A 209 10.50 9.50 24.65
C LEU A 209 10.68 10.01 26.08
N GLY A 210 10.94 11.31 26.24
CA GLY A 210 11.19 11.86 27.56
C GLY A 210 9.98 11.73 28.50
N LYS A 211 10.22 11.85 29.81
CA LYS A 211 9.20 11.69 30.87
C LYS A 211 7.90 12.47 30.57
N GLY A 212 6.77 11.80 30.80
CA GLY A 212 5.42 12.36 30.57
C GLY A 212 4.96 12.33 29.11
N ALA A 213 5.74 11.73 28.21
CA ALA A 213 5.27 11.44 26.86
C ALA A 213 4.21 10.33 26.85
N ILE A 214 3.18 10.53 26.05
CA ILE A 214 2.22 9.50 25.66
C ILE A 214 2.32 9.37 24.15
N ALA A 215 2.50 8.13 23.69
CA ALA A 215 2.48 7.79 22.28
C ALA A 215 1.36 6.80 21.98
N ARG A 216 0.97 6.74 20.71
CA ARG A 216 0.16 5.68 20.14
C ARG A 216 0.65 5.39 18.73
N MET A 217 0.64 4.12 18.34
CA MET A 217 0.82 3.77 16.92
C MET A 217 -0.47 4.10 16.17
N VAL A 218 -0.36 4.75 15.02
CA VAL A 218 -1.48 5.16 14.17
C VAL A 218 -1.42 4.55 12.77
N SER A 219 -0.27 4.02 12.37
CA SER A 219 -0.16 3.24 11.14
C SER A 219 0.98 2.23 11.17
N SER A 220 0.84 1.16 10.41
CA SER A 220 1.83 0.11 10.18
C SER A 220 1.74 -0.31 8.73
N GLY A 221 2.87 -0.49 8.06
CA GLY A 221 2.91 -0.89 6.65
C GLY A 221 4.11 -1.78 6.34
N VAL A 222 3.89 -2.72 5.41
CA VAL A 222 4.91 -3.64 4.89
C VAL A 222 4.86 -3.61 3.37
N GLN A 223 6.03 -3.63 2.76
CA GLN A 223 6.22 -3.67 1.32
C GLN A 223 6.85 -5.01 0.92
N TYR A 224 6.38 -5.58 -0.18
CA TYR A 224 6.82 -6.87 -0.71
C TYR A 224 7.25 -6.74 -2.17
N ASP A 225 8.26 -7.51 -2.58
CA ASP A 225 8.60 -7.67 -3.99
C ASP A 225 7.64 -8.64 -4.72
N GLY A 226 7.86 -8.85 -6.01
CA GLY A 226 7.07 -9.78 -6.82
C GLY A 226 7.15 -11.25 -6.39
N ASN A 227 8.16 -11.62 -5.60
CA ASN A 227 8.34 -12.97 -5.06
C ASN A 227 7.72 -13.12 -3.66
N GLY A 228 7.18 -12.05 -3.09
CA GLY A 228 6.61 -12.02 -1.74
C GLY A 228 7.64 -11.84 -0.62
N ALA A 229 8.90 -11.51 -0.94
CA ALA A 229 9.88 -11.16 0.07
C ALA A 229 9.60 -9.75 0.61
N ALA A 230 9.65 -9.58 1.93
CA ALA A 230 9.49 -8.28 2.56
C ALA A 230 10.71 -7.39 2.24
N ILE A 231 10.46 -6.27 1.58
CA ILE A 231 11.47 -5.30 1.13
C ILE A 231 11.30 -3.93 1.78
N GLY A 232 10.27 -3.71 2.60
CA GLY A 232 10.12 -2.45 3.32
C GLY A 232 9.20 -2.53 4.51
N ARG A 233 9.44 -1.66 5.48
CA ARG A 233 8.63 -1.51 6.69
C ARG A 233 8.45 -0.05 7.04
N GLU A 234 7.24 0.34 7.40
CA GLU A 234 6.92 1.65 7.94
C GLU A 234 6.01 1.57 9.16
N ARG A 235 6.18 2.50 10.11
CA ARG A 235 5.26 2.70 11.23
C ARG A 235 5.09 4.18 11.52
N GLY A 236 3.84 4.58 11.70
CA GLY A 236 3.43 5.91 12.09
C GLY A 236 2.97 5.94 13.54
N PHE A 237 3.36 6.97 14.26
CA PHE A 237 3.00 7.23 15.65
C PHE A 237 2.46 8.64 15.79
N VAL A 238 1.65 8.84 16.83
CA VAL A 238 1.30 10.16 17.34
C VAL A 238 1.76 10.21 18.78
N ALA A 239 2.56 11.24 19.12
CA ALA A 239 3.07 11.44 20.46
C ALA A 239 2.79 12.86 20.97
N ARG A 240 2.54 12.99 22.27
CA ARG A 240 2.39 14.27 22.96
C ARG A 240 2.97 14.15 24.36
N ARG A 241 3.30 15.29 25.00
CA ARG A 241 3.61 15.30 26.44
C ARG A 241 2.39 15.74 27.23
N GLU A 242 2.09 15.04 28.31
CA GLU A 242 1.09 15.50 29.26
C GLU A 242 1.54 16.81 29.90
N GLY A 243 0.66 17.81 29.90
CA GLY A 243 0.89 19.10 30.52
C GLY A 243 -0.39 19.65 31.12
N PHE A 244 -0.28 20.20 32.33
CA PHE A 244 -1.42 20.70 33.12
C PHE A 244 -1.97 22.05 32.64
N TRP A 245 -1.25 22.80 31.76
CA TRP A 245 -1.61 24.19 31.41
C TRP A 245 -1.64 24.55 29.92
N ARG A 246 -1.28 23.65 28.98
CA ARG A 246 -1.33 23.97 27.54
C ARG A 246 -1.92 22.80 26.75
N PRO A 247 -2.78 23.05 25.74
CA PRO A 247 -3.10 22.04 24.75
C PRO A 247 -1.81 21.66 24.02
N SER A 248 -1.19 20.55 24.43
CA SER A 248 -0.09 19.94 23.68
C SER A 248 -0.70 19.33 22.43
N PHE A 249 -0.54 19.99 21.29
CA PHE A 249 -0.91 19.38 20.02
C PHE A 249 -0.05 18.13 19.77
N PRO A 250 -0.65 17.07 19.20
CA PRO A 250 0.09 15.87 18.87
C PRO A 250 1.19 16.15 17.86
N THR A 251 2.32 15.46 18.01
CA THR A 251 3.40 15.36 17.01
C THR A 251 3.21 14.06 16.25
N GLY A 252 3.09 14.14 14.93
CA GLY A 252 3.11 12.98 14.05
C GLY A 252 4.54 12.52 13.83
N LEU A 253 4.79 11.23 13.94
CA LEU A 253 6.07 10.60 13.68
C LEU A 253 5.86 9.48 12.67
N ASN A 254 6.71 9.36 11.65
CA ASN A 254 6.70 8.22 10.74
C ASN A 254 8.12 7.73 10.56
N PHE A 255 8.34 6.42 10.67
CA PHE A 255 9.66 5.81 10.54
C PHE A 255 9.56 4.65 9.58
N GLY A 256 10.52 4.53 8.67
CA GLY A 256 10.55 3.40 7.77
C GLY A 256 11.90 3.12 7.16
N CYS A 257 12.00 1.92 6.62
CA CYS A 257 13.14 1.47 5.84
C CYS A 257 12.66 0.64 4.65
N MET A 258 13.44 0.65 3.57
CA MET A 258 13.17 -0.14 2.38
C MET A 258 14.46 -0.53 1.67
N SER A 259 14.55 -1.78 1.22
CA SER A 259 15.53 -2.26 0.27
C SER A 259 14.99 -2.04 -1.14
N ASP A 260 15.71 -1.23 -1.92
CA ASP A 260 15.58 -1.10 -3.38
C ASP A 260 14.33 -0.35 -3.93
N ASP A 261 14.57 0.87 -4.40
CA ASP A 261 14.73 1.23 -5.82
C ASP A 261 15.02 2.75 -5.81
N ASP A 262 16.08 3.16 -6.49
CA ASP A 262 16.47 4.56 -6.67
C ASP A 262 15.28 5.40 -7.20
N ALA A 263 14.37 4.78 -7.96
CA ALA A 263 13.12 5.39 -8.43
C ALA A 263 12.08 5.61 -7.30
N ARG A 264 12.02 4.75 -6.28
CA ARG A 264 11.13 4.92 -5.11
C ARG A 264 11.68 5.93 -4.13
N TYR A 265 12.99 5.97 -3.94
CA TYR A 265 13.64 7.07 -3.23
C TYR A 265 13.35 8.41 -3.94
N LYS A 266 13.53 8.46 -5.27
CA LYS A 266 13.19 9.65 -6.06
C LYS A 266 11.71 10.04 -5.96
N ARG A 267 10.77 9.07 -5.95
CA ARG A 267 9.34 9.37 -5.70
C ARG A 267 9.07 9.84 -4.27
N LEU A 268 9.70 9.22 -3.27
CA LEU A 268 9.59 9.67 -1.88
C LEU A 268 10.09 11.10 -1.75
N MET A 269 11.16 11.47 -2.45
CA MET A 269 11.66 12.85 -2.49
C MET A 269 10.75 13.78 -3.31
N SER A 270 10.20 13.34 -4.44
CA SER A 270 9.33 14.16 -5.29
C SER A 270 7.98 14.47 -4.65
N LEU A 271 7.45 13.59 -3.78
CA LEU A 271 6.24 13.85 -2.98
C LEU A 271 6.35 15.08 -2.07
N TYR A 272 7.56 15.55 -1.80
CA TYR A 272 7.80 16.79 -1.05
C TYR A 272 8.24 17.96 -1.94
N ASP A 273 8.52 17.75 -3.23
CA ASP A 273 9.03 18.75 -4.17
C ASP A 273 7.90 19.51 -4.89
N ASP A 274 6.74 18.85 -5.09
CA ASP A 274 5.57 19.40 -5.79
C ASP A 274 4.58 20.19 -4.89
N ASP A 275 4.91 20.43 -3.63
CA ASP A 275 4.10 21.29 -2.75
C ASP A 275 4.74 22.69 -2.71
N ASP A 276 4.14 23.68 -3.39
CA ASP A 276 4.61 25.08 -3.45
C ASP A 276 4.73 25.76 -2.07
N SER A 277 4.26 25.11 -0.99
CA SER A 277 4.43 25.55 0.41
C SER A 277 5.63 24.92 1.12
N VAL A 278 6.42 24.08 0.42
CA VAL A 278 7.58 23.33 0.90
C VAL A 278 8.87 23.93 0.34
N SER A 279 9.76 24.40 1.22
CA SER A 279 11.16 24.65 0.85
C SER A 279 12.02 23.43 1.17
N ILE A 280 12.44 22.66 0.17
CA ILE A 280 13.42 21.59 0.33
C ILE A 280 14.83 22.21 0.43
N LYS A 281 15.55 21.94 1.53
CA LYS A 281 16.99 22.21 1.61
C LYS A 281 17.75 20.89 1.50
N GLU A 282 18.06 20.51 0.28
CA GLU A 282 18.81 19.28 -0.03
C GLU A 282 20.18 19.28 0.66
N ARG A 283 20.45 18.27 1.49
CA ARG A 283 21.81 17.90 1.88
C ARG A 283 22.05 16.45 1.47
N THR A 284 22.48 16.28 0.23
CA THR A 284 22.97 14.99 -0.27
C THR A 284 24.31 14.69 0.39
N ILE A 285 24.32 13.81 1.40
CA ILE A 285 25.58 13.26 1.94
C ILE A 285 26.03 12.17 0.95
N ALA A 286 26.82 12.58 -0.05
CA ALA A 286 27.47 11.66 -0.96
C ALA A 286 28.54 10.86 -0.17
N THR A 287 28.19 9.68 0.36
CA THR A 287 29.16 8.80 1.03
C THR A 287 29.96 8.00 0.01
N GLY A 288 30.92 8.65 -0.65
CA GLY A 288 31.92 8.02 -1.51
C GLY A 288 33.06 7.32 -0.76
N ALA A 289 33.01 7.21 0.58
CA ALA A 289 34.08 6.62 1.39
C ALA A 289 33.54 5.56 2.38
N PRO A 290 34.34 4.56 2.79
CA PRO A 290 33.92 3.49 3.68
C PRO A 290 33.83 4.01 5.11
N ALA A 291 32.70 4.61 5.48
CA ALA A 291 32.37 4.86 6.87
C ALA A 291 31.12 4.05 7.24
N PRO A 292 31.09 3.38 8.40
CA PRO A 292 29.85 2.87 8.96
C PRO A 292 28.98 4.10 9.20
N VAL A 293 27.91 4.31 8.43
CA VAL A 293 27.06 5.50 8.56
C VAL A 293 26.25 5.34 9.85
N PRO A 294 26.59 6.03 10.95
CA PRO A 294 25.93 5.89 12.25
C PRO A 294 24.78 6.89 12.40
N PHE A 295 24.43 7.67 11.37
CA PHE A 295 23.60 8.87 11.52
C PHE A 295 22.58 9.00 10.37
N LEU A 296 21.35 9.40 10.72
CA LEU A 296 20.34 9.84 9.75
C LEU A 296 20.52 11.33 9.47
N GLY A 297 21.20 11.65 8.36
CA GLY A 297 21.30 13.03 7.87
C GLY A 297 19.92 13.63 7.58
N GLY A 298 19.72 14.89 7.95
CA GLY A 298 18.40 15.52 7.98
C GLY A 298 18.20 16.66 7.00
N THR A 299 17.07 16.67 6.30
CA THR A 299 16.52 17.83 5.57
C THR A 299 15.33 18.40 6.34
N GLY A 300 15.46 19.60 6.89
CA GLY A 300 14.32 20.26 7.54
C GLY A 300 13.41 20.91 6.51
N VAL A 301 12.13 20.51 6.45
CA VAL A 301 11.09 21.21 5.67
C VAL A 301 10.19 22.00 6.63
N LEU A 302 10.04 23.30 6.39
CA LEU A 302 9.15 24.16 7.19
C LEU A 302 7.93 24.55 6.36
N VAL A 303 6.80 23.88 6.57
CA VAL A 303 5.52 24.22 5.91
C VAL A 303 4.70 25.17 6.76
N ARG A 304 4.82 26.48 6.56
CA ARG A 304 4.06 27.47 7.33
C ARG A 304 2.70 27.77 6.68
N GLY A 305 1.71 26.91 6.89
CA GLY A 305 0.32 27.19 6.52
C GLY A 305 -0.34 28.20 7.47
N LYS A 306 -0.94 29.29 6.96
CA LYS A 306 -1.87 30.14 7.72
C LYS A 306 -3.29 29.64 7.50
N GLY A 307 -3.75 28.68 8.31
CA GLY A 307 -5.18 28.38 8.40
C GLY A 307 -5.93 29.49 9.16
N PRO A 308 -7.27 29.55 9.07
CA PRO A 308 -8.10 30.57 9.73
C PRO A 308 -7.93 30.64 11.26
N GLU A 309 -7.25 29.66 11.88
CA GLU A 309 -6.98 29.60 13.32
C GLU A 309 -5.52 29.87 13.75
N ASN A 310 -4.64 30.41 12.88
CA ASN A 310 -3.24 30.73 13.22
C ASN A 310 -2.37 29.55 13.74
N TYR A 311 -2.63 28.31 13.35
CA TYR A 311 -1.73 27.20 13.66
C TYR A 311 -0.52 27.16 12.70
N SER A 312 0.65 26.72 13.19
CA SER A 312 1.84 26.51 12.35
C SER A 312 2.19 25.03 12.33
N ARG A 313 2.19 24.42 11.14
CA ARG A 313 2.68 23.07 10.90
C ARG A 313 4.17 23.11 10.55
N ALA A 314 4.92 22.05 10.80
CA ALA A 314 6.28 21.88 10.30
C ALA A 314 6.52 20.38 10.07
N THR A 315 7.26 20.01 9.02
CA THR A 315 7.52 18.60 8.70
C THR A 315 9.01 18.40 8.47
N ILE A 316 9.69 17.72 9.39
CA ILE A 316 11.11 17.43 9.26
C ILE A 316 11.24 16.05 8.63
N LEU A 317 12.00 15.93 7.54
CA LEU A 317 12.29 14.65 6.88
C LEU A 317 13.77 14.32 7.02
N ARG A 318 14.08 13.14 7.53
CA ARG A 318 15.46 12.66 7.66
C ARG A 318 15.61 11.39 6.87
N THR A 319 16.66 11.30 6.09
CA THR A 319 16.91 10.15 5.21
C THR A 319 18.37 9.74 5.25
N ALA A 320 18.60 8.44 5.11
CA ALA A 320 19.94 7.91 4.82
C ALA A 320 19.82 6.81 3.79
N LEU A 321 20.73 6.83 2.82
CA LEU A 321 20.91 5.77 1.84
C LEU A 321 22.20 5.00 2.20
N ARG A 322 22.08 3.68 2.36
CA ARG A 322 23.25 2.80 2.54
C ARG A 322 23.79 2.31 1.21
N LYS A 323 25.06 1.88 1.23
CA LYS A 323 25.75 1.31 0.06
C LYS A 323 25.07 0.06 -0.50
N ASP A 324 24.34 -0.65 0.34
CA ASP A 324 23.55 -1.83 -0.05
C ASP A 324 22.20 -1.46 -0.71
N GLY A 325 21.93 -0.17 -0.95
CA GLY A 325 20.69 0.31 -1.54
C GLY A 325 19.54 0.49 -0.54
N THR A 326 19.77 0.23 0.76
CA THR A 326 18.73 0.42 1.78
C THR A 326 18.52 1.90 2.06
N VAL A 327 17.28 2.35 1.93
CA VAL A 327 16.82 3.68 2.35
C VAL A 327 16.23 3.58 3.75
N TYR A 328 16.63 4.50 4.61
CA TYR A 328 16.04 4.75 5.91
C TYR A 328 15.41 6.13 5.88
N TYR A 329 14.22 6.29 6.48
CA TYR A 329 13.59 7.59 6.59
C TYR A 329 12.85 7.77 7.91
N ALA A 330 12.81 9.02 8.37
CA ALA A 330 12.01 9.46 9.50
C ALA A 330 11.35 10.80 9.19
N THR A 331 10.05 10.92 9.41
CA THR A 331 9.28 12.16 9.26
C THR A 331 8.74 12.59 10.62
N ILE A 332 8.96 13.84 11.00
CA ILE A 332 8.42 14.46 12.21
C ILE A 332 7.53 15.60 11.79
N THR A 333 6.21 15.46 11.97
CA THR A 333 5.23 16.50 11.72
C THR A 333 4.80 17.14 13.02
N ARG A 334 5.08 18.42 13.19
CA ARG A 334 4.61 19.22 14.32
C ARG A 334 3.38 20.03 13.92
N ASP A 335 2.43 20.13 14.84
CA ASP A 335 1.43 21.18 14.88
C ASP A 335 1.70 22.01 16.14
N GLY A 336 2.43 23.13 16.05
CA GLY A 336 2.94 23.85 17.24
C GLY A 336 4.19 23.24 17.92
N GLY A 337 4.91 24.03 18.72
CA GLY A 337 6.22 23.62 19.28
C GLY A 337 6.09 22.62 20.44
N THR A 338 6.54 21.38 20.24
CA THR A 338 6.61 20.35 21.29
C THR A 338 8.06 19.88 21.49
N ASN A 339 8.37 19.41 22.70
CA ASN A 339 9.70 18.85 23.02
C ASN A 339 9.88 17.40 22.55
N ILE A 340 8.83 16.75 21.97
CA ILE A 340 8.95 15.38 21.42
C ILE A 340 9.93 15.35 20.25
N GLU A 341 9.97 16.41 19.46
CA GLU A 341 10.91 16.58 18.36
C GLU A 341 12.37 16.48 18.85
N SER A 342 12.69 17.05 20.02
CA SER A 342 14.06 17.03 20.56
C SER A 342 14.52 15.61 20.88
N ASP A 343 13.68 14.81 21.55
CA ASP A 343 14.01 13.43 21.89
C ASP A 343 14.25 12.58 20.62
N VAL A 344 13.41 12.78 19.60
CA VAL A 344 13.52 12.05 18.33
C VAL A 344 14.75 12.51 17.54
N ASN A 345 15.03 13.81 17.48
CA ASN A 345 16.22 14.32 16.80
C ASN A 345 17.50 13.81 17.48
N GLU A 346 17.58 13.85 18.81
CA GLU A 346 18.72 13.32 19.56
C GLU A 346 18.96 11.83 19.25
N TRP A 347 17.88 11.03 19.19
CA TRP A 347 17.97 9.63 18.78
C TRP A 347 18.46 9.49 17.33
N LEU A 348 17.90 10.24 16.38
CA LEU A 348 18.31 10.19 14.97
C LEU A 348 19.77 10.59 14.74
N GLU A 349 20.30 11.47 15.60
CA GLU A 349 21.69 11.95 15.58
C GLU A 349 22.68 10.99 16.25
N THR A 350 22.23 9.98 16.99
CA THR A 350 23.10 9.09 17.75
C THR A 350 22.88 7.60 17.47
N ALA A 351 21.72 7.23 16.92
CA ALA A 351 21.33 5.85 16.69
C ALA A 351 21.97 5.27 15.43
N ALA A 352 22.44 4.03 15.52
CA ALA A 352 22.79 3.22 14.36
C ALA A 352 21.54 2.48 13.85
N PRO A 353 20.81 3.01 12.85
CA PRO A 353 19.56 2.40 12.42
C PRO A 353 19.80 1.01 11.82
N GLN A 354 18.86 0.11 12.09
CA GLN A 354 18.79 -1.22 11.49
C GLN A 354 17.40 -1.39 10.90
N CYS A 355 17.31 -1.94 9.68
CA CYS A 355 16.01 -2.18 9.07
C CYS A 355 15.38 -3.43 9.69
N ARG A 356 14.40 -3.22 10.56
CA ARG A 356 13.65 -4.30 11.22
C ARG A 356 12.41 -4.61 10.39
N MET A 357 12.48 -5.74 9.67
CA MET A 357 11.34 -6.28 8.92
C MET A 357 10.44 -7.18 9.77
N ASP A 358 10.58 -7.10 11.10
CA ASP A 358 9.90 -7.97 12.07
C ASP A 358 8.43 -8.16 11.67
N PRO A 359 7.96 -9.42 11.61
CA PRO A 359 6.66 -9.72 11.06
C PRO A 359 5.58 -8.95 11.81
N VAL A 360 4.58 -8.47 11.06
CA VAL A 360 3.24 -8.25 11.65
C VAL A 360 2.90 -9.51 12.41
N VAL A 361 2.33 -9.40 13.62
CA VAL A 361 1.78 -10.54 14.38
C VAL A 361 1.24 -11.57 13.38
N ALA A 362 1.82 -12.78 13.41
CA ALA A 362 1.92 -13.72 12.27
C ALA A 362 0.76 -13.67 11.25
N PRO A 363 1.05 -13.78 9.93
CA PRO A 363 0.01 -13.74 8.90
C PRO A 363 -1.11 -14.73 9.19
N ALA A 364 -2.34 -14.39 8.75
CA ALA A 364 -3.41 -15.38 8.72
C ALA A 364 -2.92 -16.64 7.99
N PRO A 365 -3.30 -17.85 8.42
CA PRO A 365 -3.20 -19.00 7.55
C PRO A 365 -3.99 -18.68 6.27
N GLY A 366 -3.31 -18.50 5.13
CA GLY A 366 -3.95 -18.10 3.88
C GLY A 366 -3.08 -17.35 2.87
N ALA A 367 -1.95 -16.76 3.30
CA ALA A 367 -0.93 -16.35 2.34
C ALA A 367 -0.32 -17.63 1.72
N PRO A 368 -0.37 -17.82 0.38
CA PRO A 368 0.32 -18.94 -0.23
C PRO A 368 1.80 -18.86 0.17
N PRO A 369 2.44 -19.99 0.51
CA PRO A 369 3.87 -19.99 0.76
C PRO A 369 4.56 -19.38 -0.46
N ALA A 370 5.59 -18.55 -0.22
CA ALA A 370 6.47 -18.10 -1.28
C ALA A 370 6.84 -19.31 -2.16
N PRO A 371 6.74 -19.22 -3.49
CA PRO A 371 7.10 -20.33 -4.35
C PRO A 371 8.51 -20.76 -3.96
N LYS A 372 8.67 -22.05 -3.63
CA LYS A 372 10.01 -22.60 -3.40
C LYS A 372 10.85 -22.20 -4.60
N PRO A 373 12.05 -21.61 -4.42
CA PRO A 373 12.95 -21.40 -5.55
C PRO A 373 13.04 -22.74 -6.27
N ALA A 374 12.78 -22.71 -7.59
CA ALA A 374 12.96 -23.88 -8.42
C ALA A 374 14.34 -24.45 -8.07
N ALA A 375 14.40 -25.75 -7.79
CA ALA A 375 15.66 -26.44 -7.56
C ALA A 375 16.49 -26.24 -8.83
N GLY A 376 17.32 -25.20 -8.83
CA GLY A 376 18.30 -24.95 -9.86
C GLY A 376 19.32 -26.06 -9.74
N ASP A 377 19.58 -26.72 -10.86
CA ASP A 377 20.65 -27.67 -11.03
C ASP A 377 21.99 -27.00 -10.69
N ASP A 378 22.40 -27.08 -9.42
CA ASP A 378 23.77 -26.84 -8.96
C ASP A 378 24.65 -28.02 -9.40
N ALA A 379 24.78 -28.21 -10.71
CA ALA A 379 25.87 -28.97 -11.31
C ALA A 379 27.04 -28.02 -11.56
N ALA A 380 27.78 -27.70 -10.49
CA ALA A 380 29.07 -27.05 -10.62
C ALA A 380 30.03 -27.95 -11.44
N PRO A 381 30.74 -27.43 -12.45
CA PRO A 381 31.71 -28.22 -13.20
C PRO A 381 32.93 -28.53 -12.31
N ARG A 382 33.16 -29.81 -12.05
CA ARG A 382 34.41 -30.29 -11.42
C ARG A 382 35.58 -29.99 -12.35
N VAL A 383 36.40 -29.03 -11.98
CA VAL A 383 37.75 -28.85 -12.52
C VAL A 383 38.59 -30.06 -12.08
N SER A 384 38.93 -30.92 -13.05
CA SER A 384 39.85 -32.04 -12.86
C SER A 384 41.29 -31.52 -12.93
N THR A 385 42.00 -31.54 -11.81
CA THR A 385 43.47 -31.52 -11.81
C THR A 385 43.99 -32.94 -11.81
N ARG A 386 44.38 -33.42 -13.00
CA ARG A 386 45.52 -34.32 -13.24
C ARG A 386 45.79 -34.44 -14.73
#